data_AF-A0A7C1G430-F1
#
_entry.id   AF-A0A7C1G430-F1
#
_cell.length_a   1.000
_cell.length_b   1.000
_cell.length_c   1.000
_cell.angle_alpha   90.00
_cell.angle_beta   90.00
_cell.angle_gamma   90.00
#
_symmetry.space_group_name_H-M   'P 1'
#
loop_
_entity.id
_entity.type
_entity.pdbx_description
1 polymer ?
#
loop_
_entity_poly.entity_id
_entity_poly.type
_entity_poly.pdbx_seq_one_letter_code
_entity_poly.pdbx_strand_id
1 'polypeptide(L)'
;MSRIVGRIVLLIGLLMTVGVMGWAFSHELFDFTQKGAGIGLGRVFLFLLYLPTALCVLVAGVFLSFRDWVAENDVLKTGALVVSLLLLLVAVGFTIGGVMGNIRHYGGEDAPGVLIQNLVFALPLFLLSGLLFHLSRLGHTKWHI
;
A
#
# COMPACT_ATOMS: atom_id res chain seq x y z
N MET A 1 10.97 23.36 -10.04
CA MET A 1 10.84 22.15 -10.89
C MET A 1 10.22 20.97 -10.13
N SER A 2 10.72 20.60 -8.94
CA SER A 2 10.17 19.51 -8.10
C SER A 2 8.68 19.63 -7.77
N ARG A 3 8.17 20.83 -7.46
CA ARG A 3 6.73 21.05 -7.16
C ARG A 3 5.80 20.78 -8.35
N ILE A 4 6.24 21.04 -9.58
CA ILE A 4 5.43 20.78 -10.79
C ILE A 4 5.37 19.28 -11.05
N VAL A 5 6.53 18.61 -10.99
CA VAL A 5 6.61 17.14 -11.09
C VAL A 5 5.76 16.49 -10.00
N GLY A 6 5.83 16.99 -8.77
CA GLY A 6 5.00 16.52 -7.67
C GLY A 6 3.51 16.64 -7.94
N ARG A 7 3.04 17.76 -8.49
CA ARG A 7 1.62 17.98 -8.81
C ARG A 7 1.14 17.03 -9.90
N ILE A 8 1.99 16.76 -10.90
CA ILE A 8 1.71 15.80 -11.97
C ILE A 8 1.62 14.39 -11.38
N VAL A 9 2.59 13.99 -10.56
CA VAL A 9 2.59 12.68 -9.88
C VAL A 9 1.36 12.54 -8.98
N LEU A 10 0.99 13.61 -8.25
CA LEU A 10 -0.20 13.64 -7.41
C LEU A 10 -1.48 13.47 -8.24
N LEU A 11 -1.59 14.16 -9.37
CA LEU A 11 -2.73 14.02 -10.29
C LEU A 11 -2.83 12.60 -10.84
N ILE A 12 -1.70 12.00 -11.25
CA ILE A 12 -1.64 10.61 -11.71
C ILE A 12 -2.09 9.66 -10.59
N GLY A 13 -1.54 9.81 -9.38
CA GLY A 13 -1.94 8.99 -8.23
C GLY A 13 -3.42 9.11 -7.90
N LEU A 14 -3.99 10.31 -8.01
CA LEU A 14 -5.41 10.56 -7.78
C LEU A 14 -6.27 9.86 -8.84
N LEU A 15 -5.93 10.01 -10.12
CA LEU A 15 -6.62 9.34 -11.23
C LEU A 15 -6.53 7.82 -11.12
N MET A 16 -5.36 7.28 -10.77
CA MET A 16 -5.19 5.86 -10.51
C MET A 16 -6.07 5.38 -9.35
N THR A 17 -6.12 6.13 -8.25
CA THR A 17 -6.95 5.77 -7.09
C THR A 17 -8.42 5.75 -7.44
N VAL A 18 -8.91 6.79 -8.14
CA VAL A 18 -10.30 6.85 -8.64
C VAL A 18 -10.58 5.71 -9.61
N GLY A 19 -9.66 5.42 -10.53
CA GLY A 19 -9.79 4.33 -11.49
C GLY A 19 -9.87 2.96 -10.81
N VAL A 20 -9.00 2.69 -9.83
CA VAL A 20 -9.02 1.44 -9.05
C VAL A 20 -10.31 1.32 -8.24
N MET A 21 -10.80 2.41 -7.64
CA MET A 21 -12.07 2.40 -6.92
C MET A 21 -13.26 2.18 -7.87
N GLY A 22 -13.32 2.89 -9.00
CA GLY A 22 -14.36 2.69 -10.01
C GLY A 22 -14.36 1.28 -10.61
N TRP A 23 -13.18 0.71 -10.82
CA TRP A 23 -13.02 -0.69 -11.18
C TRP A 23 -13.56 -1.62 -10.09
N ALA A 24 -13.23 -1.37 -8.82
CA ALA A 24 -13.72 -2.17 -7.71
C ALA A 24 -15.25 -2.16 -7.61
N PHE A 25 -15.88 -0.97 -7.72
CA PHE A 25 -17.34 -0.86 -7.71
C PHE A 25 -17.99 -1.56 -8.91
N SER A 26 -17.47 -1.35 -10.13
CA SER A 26 -18.01 -1.99 -11.35
C SER A 26 -17.85 -3.51 -11.36
N HIS A 27 -16.88 -4.05 -10.63
CA HIS A 27 -16.64 -5.48 -10.50
C HIS A 27 -17.25 -6.07 -9.22
N GLU A 28 -18.15 -5.34 -8.55
CA GLU A 28 -18.92 -5.81 -7.39
C GLU A 28 -18.03 -6.38 -6.28
N LEU A 29 -16.84 -5.79 -6.08
CA LEU A 29 -15.83 -6.30 -5.13
C LEU A 29 -16.32 -6.37 -3.68
N PHE A 30 -17.36 -5.61 -3.36
CA PHE A 30 -17.99 -5.53 -2.05
C PHE A 30 -19.33 -6.28 -1.97
N ASP A 31 -19.78 -6.89 -3.08
CA ASP A 31 -20.98 -7.73 -3.09
C ASP A 31 -20.58 -9.21 -2.95
N PHE A 32 -20.44 -9.64 -1.71
CA PHE A 32 -20.10 -11.02 -1.35
C PHE A 32 -21.28 -11.99 -1.50
N THR A 33 -22.45 -11.54 -1.97
CA THR A 33 -23.69 -12.34 -1.97
C THR A 33 -23.95 -13.09 -3.29
N GLN A 34 -23.37 -12.66 -4.42
CA GLN A 34 -23.80 -13.15 -5.75
C GLN A 34 -22.82 -14.02 -6.55
N LYS A 35 -21.52 -14.04 -6.24
CA LYS A 35 -20.53 -14.78 -7.04
C LYS A 35 -19.63 -15.62 -6.14
N GLY A 36 -19.61 -16.94 -6.37
CA GLY A 36 -18.94 -17.93 -5.52
C GLY A 36 -17.51 -17.53 -5.08
N ALA A 37 -17.13 -17.96 -3.88
CA ALA A 37 -15.97 -17.50 -3.12
C ALA A 37 -14.65 -17.38 -3.92
N GLY A 38 -14.42 -18.24 -4.92
CA GLY A 38 -13.22 -18.21 -5.77
C GLY A 38 -13.11 -16.98 -6.68
N ILE A 39 -14.21 -16.49 -7.25
CA ILE A 39 -14.20 -15.31 -8.15
C ILE A 39 -14.09 -14.02 -7.33
N GLY A 40 -14.70 -13.99 -6.14
CA GLY A 40 -14.57 -12.86 -5.21
C GLY A 40 -13.14 -12.69 -4.70
N LEU A 41 -12.47 -13.78 -4.30
CA LEU A 41 -11.09 -13.73 -3.80
C LEU A 41 -10.10 -13.19 -4.84
N GLY A 42 -10.21 -13.59 -6.11
CA GLY A 42 -9.34 -13.07 -7.18
C GLY A 42 -9.51 -11.56 -7.44
N ARG A 43 -10.71 -11.01 -7.22
CA ARG A 43 -10.97 -9.57 -7.37
C ARG A 43 -10.47 -8.77 -6.18
N VAL A 44 -10.74 -9.25 -4.96
CA VAL A 44 -10.17 -8.72 -3.69
C VAL A 44 -8.65 -8.68 -3.76
N PHE A 45 -8.08 -9.73 -4.34
CA PHE A 45 -6.65 -9.85 -4.56
C PHE A 45 -6.09 -8.75 -5.49
N LEU A 46 -6.69 -8.53 -6.67
CA LEU A 46 -6.25 -7.46 -7.57
C LEU A 46 -6.42 -6.07 -6.94
N PHE A 47 -7.49 -5.87 -6.16
CA PHE A 47 -7.70 -4.64 -5.42
C PHE A 47 -6.59 -4.38 -4.39
N LEU A 48 -6.18 -5.40 -3.64
CA LEU A 48 -5.06 -5.33 -2.68
C LEU A 48 -3.71 -5.10 -3.35
N LEU A 49 -3.56 -5.39 -4.65
CA LEU A 49 -2.35 -5.08 -5.40
C LEU A 49 -2.37 -3.65 -5.96
N TYR A 50 -3.45 -3.27 -6.63
CA TYR A 50 -3.54 -2.02 -7.37
C TYR A 50 -3.80 -0.81 -6.46
N LEU A 51 -4.58 -0.96 -5.40
CA LEU A 51 -4.88 0.16 -4.51
C LEU A 51 -3.64 0.66 -3.76
N PRO A 52 -2.85 -0.19 -3.07
CA PRO A 52 -1.63 0.29 -2.41
C PRO A 52 -0.63 0.89 -3.38
N THR A 53 -0.54 0.35 -4.60
CA THR A 53 0.29 0.92 -5.66
C THR A 53 -0.15 2.33 -6.05
N ALA A 54 -1.47 2.53 -6.26
CA ALA A 54 -2.03 3.86 -6.54
C ALA A 54 -1.78 4.84 -5.37
N LEU A 55 -1.92 4.36 -4.13
CA LEU A 55 -1.63 5.14 -2.93
C LEU A 55 -0.15 5.49 -2.78
N CYS A 56 0.79 4.62 -3.18
CA CYS A 56 2.23 4.95 -3.23
C CYS A 56 2.48 6.16 -4.10
N VAL A 57 1.91 6.16 -5.32
CA VAL A 57 2.05 7.26 -6.28
C VAL A 57 1.42 8.53 -5.72
N LEU A 58 0.25 8.43 -5.11
CA LEU A 58 -0.43 9.56 -4.47
C LEU A 58 0.42 10.16 -3.34
N VAL A 59 0.90 9.34 -2.40
CA VAL A 59 1.72 9.75 -1.25
C VAL A 59 3.05 10.37 -1.70
N ALA A 60 3.71 9.77 -2.70
CA ALA A 60 4.90 10.35 -3.32
C ALA A 60 4.61 11.71 -3.97
N GLY A 61 3.47 11.85 -4.65
CA GLY A 61 3.01 13.11 -5.23
C GLY A 61 2.74 14.20 -4.18
N VAL A 62 2.13 13.85 -3.05
CA VAL A 62 1.94 14.76 -1.90
C VAL A 62 3.29 15.24 -1.37
N PHE A 63 4.24 14.33 -1.18
CA PHE A 63 5.58 14.66 -0.70
C PHE A 63 6.30 15.65 -1.63
N LEU A 64 6.31 15.38 -2.93
CA LEU A 64 6.98 16.24 -3.91
C LEU A 64 6.30 17.61 -4.07
N SER A 65 4.98 17.68 -3.87
CA SER A 65 4.20 18.91 -4.03
C SER A 65 4.22 19.81 -2.80
N PHE A 66 4.18 19.22 -1.60
CA PHE A 66 3.91 19.92 -0.34
C PHE A 66 4.96 19.61 0.74
N ARG A 67 6.20 19.32 0.33
CA ARG A 67 7.31 18.91 1.22
C ARG A 67 7.44 19.77 2.49
N ASP A 68 7.40 21.09 2.34
CA ASP A 68 7.62 22.04 3.44
C ASP A 68 6.50 21.93 4.49
N TRP A 69 5.24 21.89 4.04
CA TRP A 69 4.08 21.71 4.91
C TRP A 69 4.07 20.35 5.62
N VAL A 70 4.43 19.27 4.92
CA VAL A 70 4.53 17.93 5.51
C VAL A 70 5.66 17.87 6.56
N ALA A 71 6.76 18.57 6.32
CA ALA A 71 7.89 18.65 7.25
C ALA A 71 7.57 19.45 8.53
N GLU A 72 6.56 20.31 8.52
CA GLU A 72 6.16 21.13 9.67
C GLU A 72 4.96 20.57 10.44
N ASN A 73 4.22 19.63 9.85
CA ASN A 73 2.98 19.12 10.44
C ASN A 73 3.19 17.80 11.21
N ASP A 74 3.24 17.89 12.54
CA ASP A 74 3.49 16.73 13.41
C ASP A 74 2.32 15.72 13.44
N VAL A 75 1.08 16.16 13.21
CA VAL A 75 -0.08 15.26 13.11
C VAL A 75 0.06 14.37 11.89
N LEU A 76 0.47 14.92 10.74
CA LEU A 76 0.69 14.14 9.53
C LEU A 76 1.84 13.16 9.68
N LYS A 77 2.93 13.54 10.35
CA LYS A 77 4.06 12.63 10.61
C LYS A 77 3.68 11.49 11.52
N THR A 78 2.98 11.79 12.62
CA THR A 78 2.50 10.78 13.58
C THR A 78 1.50 9.85 12.92
N GLY A 79 0.55 10.40 12.15
CA GLY A 79 -0.39 9.62 11.36
C GLY A 79 0.31 8.73 10.33
N ALA A 80 1.28 9.27 9.59
CA ALA A 80 2.07 8.51 8.62
C ALA A 80 2.86 7.37 9.29
N LEU A 81 3.42 7.59 10.48
CA LEU A 81 4.10 6.55 11.24
C LEU A 81 3.14 5.42 11.65
N VAL A 82 1.99 5.77 12.23
CA VAL A 82 0.98 4.79 12.65
C VAL A 82 0.49 3.98 11.45
N VAL A 83 0.14 4.65 10.36
CA VAL A 83 -0.34 3.98 9.14
C VAL A 83 0.76 3.12 8.52
N SER A 84 2.02 3.58 8.51
CA SER A 84 3.17 2.79 8.06
C SER A 84 3.30 1.48 8.85
N LEU A 85 3.25 1.54 10.18
CA LEU A 85 3.34 0.35 11.03
C LEU A 85 2.17 -0.61 10.80
N LEU A 86 0.94 -0.10 10.67
CA LEU A 86 -0.22 -0.92 10.36
C LEU A 86 -0.08 -1.61 8.99
N LEU A 87 0.35 -0.90 7.96
CA LEU A 87 0.58 -1.47 6.63
C LEU A 87 1.68 -2.52 6.63
N LEU A 88 2.74 -2.31 7.42
CA LEU A 88 3.81 -3.29 7.60
C LEU A 88 3.28 -4.56 8.25
N LEU A 89 2.48 -4.43 9.32
CA LEU A 89 1.85 -5.56 10.00
C LEU A 89 0.93 -6.33 9.06
N VAL A 90 0.15 -5.65 8.23
CA VAL A 90 -0.71 -6.28 7.22
C VAL A 90 0.14 -7.02 6.17
N ALA A 91 1.20 -6.41 5.65
CA ALA A 91 2.09 -7.01 4.66
C ALA A 91 2.79 -8.28 5.21
N VAL A 92 3.30 -8.21 6.43
CA VAL A 92 3.91 -9.33 7.13
C VAL A 92 2.88 -10.42 7.41
N GLY A 93 1.70 -10.05 7.92
CA GLY A 93 0.59 -10.98 8.17
C GLY A 93 0.14 -11.71 6.91
N PHE A 94 0.09 -11.02 5.76
CA PHE A 94 -0.24 -11.63 4.47
C PHE A 94 0.82 -12.63 4.02
N THR A 95 2.09 -12.25 4.17
CA THR A 95 3.24 -13.10 3.79
C THR A 95 3.32 -14.35 4.66
N ILE A 96 3.27 -14.19 5.98
CA ILE A 96 3.34 -15.30 6.95
C ILE A 96 2.07 -16.15 6.87
N GLY A 97 0.89 -15.53 6.80
CA GLY A 97 -0.40 -16.21 6.72
C GLY A 97 -0.51 -17.09 5.47
N GLY A 98 -0.04 -16.61 4.32
CA GLY A 98 0.00 -17.38 3.08
C GLY A 98 0.94 -18.59 3.16
N VAL A 99 2.13 -18.43 3.75
CA VAL A 99 3.08 -19.54 3.95
C VAL A 99 2.55 -20.55 4.97
N MET A 100 2.05 -20.10 6.12
CA MET A 100 1.45 -20.99 7.13
C MET A 100 0.22 -21.73 6.59
N GLY A 101 -0.58 -21.06 5.75
CA GLY A 101 -1.70 -21.67 5.04
C GLY A 101 -1.24 -22.79 4.11
N ASN A 102 -0.16 -22.55 3.35
CA ASN A 102 0.43 -23.56 2.46
C ASN A 102 0.97 -24.77 3.22
N ILE A 103 1.72 -24.54 4.30
CA ILE A 103 2.25 -25.62 5.15
C ILE A 103 1.11 -26.48 5.72
N ARG A 104 0.02 -25.84 6.15
CA ARG A 104 -1.13 -26.55 6.74
C ARG A 104 -1.96 -27.35 5.74
N HIS A 105 -2.13 -26.85 4.50
CA HIS A 105 -3.03 -27.48 3.53
C HIS A 105 -2.33 -28.35 2.48
N TYR A 106 -1.07 -28.05 2.15
CA TYR A 106 -0.31 -28.72 1.09
C TYR A 106 1.00 -29.36 1.62
N GLY A 107 1.14 -29.51 2.94
CA GLY A 107 2.31 -30.16 3.55
C GLY A 107 3.64 -29.43 3.33
N GLY A 108 3.60 -28.21 2.81
CA GLY A 108 4.80 -27.42 2.47
C GLY A 108 5.37 -27.67 1.08
N GLU A 109 4.69 -28.44 0.22
CA GLU A 109 5.03 -28.47 -1.21
C GLU A 109 4.98 -27.04 -1.78
N ASP A 110 6.02 -26.66 -2.53
CA ASP A 110 6.20 -25.33 -3.13
C ASP A 110 6.19 -24.13 -2.17
N ALA A 111 6.51 -24.32 -0.89
CA ALA A 111 6.64 -23.21 0.08
C ALA A 111 7.53 -22.03 -0.40
N PRO A 112 8.67 -22.23 -1.10
CA PRO A 112 9.45 -21.13 -1.65
C PRO A 112 8.71 -20.35 -2.75
N GLY A 113 7.94 -21.04 -3.60
CA GLY A 113 7.15 -20.41 -4.66
C GLY A 113 6.01 -19.58 -4.09
N VAL A 114 5.31 -20.11 -3.08
CA VAL A 114 4.25 -19.40 -2.36
C VAL A 114 4.79 -18.20 -1.57
N LEU A 115 5.98 -18.32 -0.97
CA LEU A 115 6.67 -17.20 -0.33
C LEU A 115 6.94 -16.07 -1.34
N ILE A 116 7.52 -16.39 -2.50
CA ILE A 116 7.82 -15.40 -3.55
C ILE A 116 6.55 -14.73 -4.04
N GLN A 117 5.49 -15.50 -4.31
CA GLN A 117 4.20 -14.96 -4.73
C GLN A 117 3.66 -13.96 -3.69
N ASN A 118 3.57 -14.37 -2.43
CA ASN A 118 3.06 -13.52 -1.36
C ASN A 118 3.94 -12.29 -1.12
N LEU A 119 5.26 -12.40 -1.30
CA LEU A 119 6.18 -11.28 -1.21
C LEU A 119 5.95 -10.26 -2.34
N VAL A 120 5.77 -10.72 -3.57
CA VAL A 120 5.43 -9.86 -4.72
C VAL A 120 4.12 -9.12 -4.48
N PHE A 121 3.14 -9.76 -3.86
CA PHE A 121 1.85 -9.13 -3.55
C PHE A 121 1.90 -8.21 -2.33
N ALA A 122 2.73 -8.52 -1.34
CA ALA A 122 2.96 -7.65 -0.20
C ALA A 122 3.89 -6.47 -0.53
N LEU A 123 4.65 -6.55 -1.63
CA LEU A 123 5.65 -5.55 -2.01
C LEU A 123 5.07 -4.11 -2.10
N PRO A 124 3.91 -3.86 -2.72
CA PRO A 124 3.33 -2.52 -2.73
C PRO A 124 3.00 -2.00 -1.33
N LEU A 125 2.57 -2.87 -0.41
CA LEU A 125 2.30 -2.51 0.98
C LEU A 125 3.61 -2.20 1.73
N PHE A 126 4.68 -2.97 1.51
CA PHE A 126 6.01 -2.68 2.04
C PHE A 126 6.54 -1.33 1.53
N LEU A 127 6.38 -1.05 0.23
CA LEU A 127 6.80 0.21 -0.37
C LEU A 127 6.00 1.40 0.18
N LEU A 128 4.67 1.25 0.29
CA LEU A 128 3.80 2.28 0.86
C LEU A 128 4.14 2.55 2.33
N SER A 129 4.35 1.48 3.10
CA SER A 129 4.76 1.54 4.49
C SER A 129 6.11 2.26 4.63
N GLY A 130 7.10 1.92 3.80
CA GLY A 130 8.40 2.59 3.78
C GLY A 130 8.33 4.07 3.41
N LEU A 131 7.50 4.43 2.41
CA LEU A 131 7.25 5.81 2.01
C LEU A 131 6.65 6.63 3.16
N LEU A 132 5.63 6.08 3.83
CA LEU A 132 4.99 6.73 4.99
C LEU A 132 5.93 6.81 6.20
N PHE A 133 6.76 5.80 6.42
CA PHE A 133 7.80 5.85 7.45
C PHE A 133 8.81 6.96 7.16
N HIS A 134 9.29 7.05 5.92
CA HIS A 134 10.18 8.14 5.51
C HIS A 134 9.52 9.51 5.71
N LEU A 135 8.23 9.63 5.39
CA LEU A 135 7.47 10.85 5.63
C LEU A 135 7.44 11.24 7.11
N SER A 136 7.21 10.28 8.01
CA SER A 136 7.21 10.55 9.45
C SER A 136 8.55 11.07 9.98
N ARG A 137 9.65 10.84 9.26
CA ARG A 137 11.01 11.22 9.66
C ARG A 137 11.50 12.53 9.02
N LEU A 138 10.73 13.14 8.11
CA LEU A 138 11.10 14.42 7.52
C LEU A 138 11.13 15.51 8.61
N GLY A 139 12.29 16.16 8.75
CA GLY A 139 12.47 17.28 9.68
C GLY A 139 13.08 16.93 11.05
N HIS A 140 13.39 15.66 11.33
CA HIS A 140 14.14 15.29 12.55
C HIS A 140 15.64 15.68 12.54
N THR A 141 16.15 16.25 11.45
CA THR A 141 17.51 16.82 11.36
C THR A 141 17.51 18.33 11.68
N LYS A 142 16.89 18.74 12.78
CA LYS A 142 17.35 19.93 13.50
C LYS A 142 18.22 19.40 14.63
N TRP A 143 19.50 19.19 14.33
CA TRP A 143 20.51 19.09 15.37
C TRP A 143 20.38 20.36 16.20
N HIS A 144 20.11 20.16 17.50
CA HIS A 144 20.22 21.20 18.50
C HIS A 144 21.58 21.90 18.31
N ILE A 145 21.53 23.18 17.94
CA ILE A 145 22.62 24.13 18.13
C ILE A 145 22.60 24.51 19.61
#